data_AF-A0AAW4TXN3-F1
#
_entry.id   AF-A0AAW4TXN3-F1
#
_cell.length_a   1.000
_cell.length_b   1.000
_cell.length_c   1.000
_cell.angle_alpha   90.00
_cell.angle_beta   90.00
_cell.angle_gamma   90.00
#
_symmetry.space_group_name_H-M   'P 1'
#
loop_
_entity.id
_entity.type
_entity.pdbx_description
1 polymer ?
#
loop_
_entity_poly.entity_id
_entity_poly.type
_entity_poly.pdbx_seq_one_letter_code
_entity_poly.pdbx_strand_id
1 'polypeptide(L)' 'GNNFIKTMLRLGKERGAVCVVDDQIGSPTYTYDLSKLVVDMIQTDKYGIYHATNEGLCSWYEFACEIFKQAGMSVEVTPV' A
#
# COMPACT_ATOMS: atom_id res chain seq x y z
N GLY A 1 -7.75 -5.41 -10.51
CA GLY A 1 -6.35 -5.85 -10.45
C GLY A 1 -6.02 -6.51 -9.12
N ASN A 2 -4.95 -7.31 -9.12
CA ASN A 2 -4.28 -7.83 -7.92
C ASN A 2 -3.38 -6.73 -7.32
N ASN A 3 -3.24 -6.70 -6.00
CA ASN A 3 -2.36 -5.77 -5.30
C ASN A 3 -1.97 -6.34 -3.92
N PHE A 4 -1.04 -5.68 -3.24
CA PHE A 4 -0.53 -6.12 -1.94
C PHE A 4 -1.64 -6.25 -0.88
N ILE A 5 -2.55 -5.26 -0.79
CA ILE A 5 -3.67 -5.28 0.17
C ILE A 5 -4.51 -6.56 0.00
N LYS A 6 -4.94 -6.86 -1.22
CA LYS A 6 -5.74 -8.07 -1.50
C LYS A 6 -4.98 -9.35 -1.17
N THR A 7 -3.68 -9.37 -1.45
CA THR A 7 -2.83 -10.52 -1.10
C THR A 7 -2.75 -10.70 0.40
N MET A 8 -2.53 -9.65 1.18
CA MET A 8 -2.46 -9.72 2.65
C MET A 8 -3.79 -10.18 3.25
N LEU A 9 -4.91 -9.57 2.87
CA LEU A 9 -6.24 -9.97 3.35
C LEU A 9 -6.55 -11.45 3.07
N ARG A 10 -6.20 -11.92 1.87
CA ARG A 10 -6.38 -13.33 1.49
C ARG A 10 -5.50 -14.25 2.34
N LEU A 11 -4.20 -13.96 2.45
CA LEU A 11 -3.28 -14.79 3.24
C LEU A 11 -3.63 -14.79 4.73
N GLY A 12 -4.02 -13.65 5.28
CA GLY A 12 -4.48 -13.54 6.66
C GLY A 12 -5.70 -14.42 6.92
N LYS A 13 -6.66 -14.48 5.98
CA LYS A 13 -7.84 -15.33 6.08
C LYS A 13 -7.52 -16.83 5.95
N GLU A 14 -6.59 -17.18 5.07
CA GLU A 14 -6.23 -18.58 4.78
C GLU A 14 -5.31 -19.19 5.85
N ARG A 15 -4.37 -18.42 6.39
CA ARG A 15 -3.24 -18.93 7.19
C ARG A 15 -3.21 -18.43 8.62
N GLY A 16 -3.77 -17.26 8.90
CA GLY A 16 -3.66 -16.60 10.21
C GLY A 16 -2.26 -16.05 10.56
N ALA A 17 -1.25 -16.26 9.70
CA ALA A 17 0.10 -15.73 9.87
C ALA A 17 0.77 -15.44 8.52
N VAL A 18 1.66 -14.43 8.48
CA VAL A 18 2.48 -14.06 7.32
C VAL A 18 3.87 -13.56 7.73
N CYS A 19 4.87 -13.81 6.88
CA CYS A 19 6.19 -13.22 7.00
C CYS A 19 6.35 -12.13 5.93
N VAL A 20 6.74 -10.93 6.33
CA VAL A 20 6.78 -9.75 5.43
C VAL A 20 8.09 -9.00 5.64
N VAL A 21 8.73 -8.62 4.53
CA VAL A 21 10.00 -7.90 4.53
C VAL A 21 9.90 -6.55 5.25
N ASP A 22 10.86 -6.24 6.10
CA ASP A 22 10.88 -5.00 6.90
C ASP A 22 11.99 -4.01 6.49
N ASP A 23 12.98 -4.45 5.71
CA ASP A 23 14.09 -3.60 5.25
C ASP A 23 13.80 -2.80 3.96
N GLN A 24 12.60 -2.95 3.40
CA GLN A 24 12.16 -2.27 2.18
C GLN A 24 11.11 -1.20 2.51
N ILE A 25 11.55 0.06 2.45
CA ILE A 25 10.72 1.24 2.77
C ILE A 25 10.16 1.88 1.49
N GLY A 26 8.88 2.24 1.51
CA GLY A 26 8.22 2.95 0.41
C GLY A 26 6.99 3.73 0.87
N SER A 27 6.20 4.22 -0.09
CA SER A 27 4.93 4.90 0.16
C SER A 27 3.77 4.21 -0.57
N PRO A 28 2.90 3.49 0.15
CA PRO A 28 1.70 2.89 -0.44
C PRO A 28 0.80 3.96 -1.07
N THR A 29 0.38 3.75 -2.32
CA THR A 29 -0.40 4.75 -3.07
C THR A 29 -1.73 4.20 -3.55
N TYR A 30 -2.81 4.88 -3.17
CA TYR A 30 -4.15 4.54 -3.63
C TYR A 30 -4.43 5.15 -5.00
N THR A 31 -4.84 4.31 -5.95
CA THR A 31 -5.07 4.70 -7.34
C THR A 31 -6.13 5.79 -7.51
N TYR A 32 -7.09 5.89 -6.58
CA TYR A 32 -8.09 6.96 -6.62
C TYR A 32 -7.45 8.34 -6.42
N ASP A 33 -6.55 8.47 -5.45
CA ASP A 33 -5.84 9.73 -5.20
C ASP A 33 -4.91 10.09 -6.35
N LEU A 34 -4.16 9.10 -6.87
CA LEU A 34 -3.34 9.30 -8.06
C LEU A 34 -4.18 9.74 -9.27
N SER A 35 -5.37 9.17 -9.45
CA SER A 35 -6.24 9.51 -10.59
C SER A 35 -6.71 10.96 -10.54
N LYS A 36 -6.96 11.52 -9.34
CA LYS A 36 -7.32 12.93 -9.19
C LYS A 36 -6.19 13.83 -9.66
N LEU A 37 -4.95 13.54 -9.24
CA LEU A 37 -3.78 14.28 -9.71
C LEU A 37 -3.66 14.23 -11.24
N VAL A 38 -3.83 13.06 -11.86
CA VAL A 38 -3.76 12.92 -13.31
C VAL A 38 -4.84 13.77 -13.98
N VAL A 39 -6.09 13.71 -13.50
CA VAL A 39 -7.21 14.50 -14.04
C VAL A 39 -6.96 16.00 -13.92
N ASP A 40 -6.40 16.46 -12.80
CA ASP A 40 -6.08 17.88 -12.62
C ASP A 40 -4.94 18.33 -13.54
N MET A 41 -3.90 17.50 -13.68
CA MET A 41 -2.72 17.83 -14.49
C MET A 41 -3.02 17.93 -15.98
N ILE A 42 -3.90 17.07 -16.52
CA ILE A 42 -4.28 17.10 -17.94
C ILE A 42 -5.05 18.37 -18.34
N GLN A 43 -5.56 19.14 -17.38
CA GLN A 43 -6.21 20.44 -17.63
C GLN A 43 -5.19 21.60 -17.74
N THR A 44 -3.90 21.30 -17.67
CA THR A 44 -2.83 22.30 -17.64
C THR A 44 -1.77 22.01 -18.69
N ASP A 45 -0.96 23.01 -19.03
CA ASP A 45 0.25 22.85 -19.85
C ASP A 45 1.52 22.60 -19.02
N LYS A 46 1.36 22.10 -17.79
CA LYS A 46 2.48 21.80 -16.88
C LYS A 46 3.07 20.44 -17.21
N TYR A 47 3.69 20.33 -18.39
CA TYR A 47 4.38 19.14 -18.81
C TYR A 47 5.67 18.94 -18.01
N GLY A 48 6.02 17.68 -17.76
CA GLY A 48 7.23 17.33 -17.02
C GLY A 48 7.18 15.91 -16.48
N ILE A 49 8.21 15.56 -15.70
CA ILE A 49 8.30 14.30 -14.98
C ILE A 49 7.92 14.58 -13.53
N TYR A 50 6.94 13.84 -13.01
CA TYR A 50 6.42 14.00 -11.65
C TYR A 50 6.52 12.67 -10.89
N HIS A 51 6.94 12.74 -9.63
CA HIS A 51 6.78 11.65 -8.68
C HIS A 51 5.51 11.88 -7.88
N ALA A 52 4.63 10.89 -7.83
CA ALA A 52 3.34 10.98 -7.15
C ALA A 52 3.07 9.72 -6.33
N THR A 53 3.01 9.90 -5.02
CA THR A 53 2.63 8.87 -4.03
C THR A 53 1.73 9.51 -2.97
N ASN A 54 1.02 8.72 -2.16
CA ASN A 54 0.45 9.27 -0.93
C ASN A 54 1.58 9.72 0.03
N GLU A 55 1.24 10.52 1.04
CA GLU A 55 2.21 11.00 2.03
C GLU A 55 2.58 9.90 3.04
N GLY A 56 3.76 10.05 3.65
CA GLY A 56 4.28 9.10 4.63
C GLY A 56 5.15 8.01 4.01
N LEU A 57 5.79 7.25 4.89
CA LEU A 57 6.68 6.13 4.56
C LEU A 57 6.39 4.98 5.50
N CYS A 58 6.51 3.76 5.00
CA CYS A 58 6.49 2.56 5.82
C CYS A 58 7.20 1.40 5.12
N SER A 59 7.60 0.40 5.90
CA SER A 59 8.01 -0.90 5.33
C SER A 59 6.79 -1.68 4.81
N TRP A 60 7.04 -2.76 4.06
CA TRP A 60 5.96 -3.69 3.71
C TRP A 60 5.36 -4.36 4.95
N TYR A 61 6.19 -4.65 5.96
CA TYR A 61 5.77 -5.20 7.24
C TYR A 61 4.81 -4.26 7.98
N GLU A 62 5.18 -2.99 8.11
CA GLU A 62 4.34 -1.95 8.72
C GLU A 62 3.02 -1.79 7.94
N PHE A 63 3.09 -1.83 6.60
CA PHE A 63 1.89 -1.75 5.77
C PHE A 63 0.96 -2.96 5.97
N ALA A 64 1.51 -4.17 6.04
CA ALA A 64 0.74 -5.38 6.31
C ALA A 64 0.05 -5.32 7.69
N CYS A 65 0.76 -4.86 8.72
CA CYS A 65 0.19 -4.64 10.05
C CYS A 65 -1.01 -3.68 10.01
N GLU A 66 -0.89 -2.55 9.32
CA GLU A 66 -1.98 -1.57 9.20
C GLU A 66 -3.16 -2.12 8.38
N ILE A 67 -2.92 -2.90 7.33
CA ILE A 67 -3.98 -3.57 6.56
C ILE A 67 -4.82 -4.48 7.47
N PHE A 68 -4.19 -5.33 8.29
CA PHE A 68 -4.92 -6.25 9.16
C PHE A 68 -5.64 -5.52 10.29
N LYS A 69 -5.03 -4.47 10.84
CA LYS A 69 -5.65 -3.60 11.85
C LYS A 69 -6.93 -2.95 11.31
N GLN A 70 -6.87 -2.34 10.12
CA GLN A 70 -8.05 -1.72 9.48
C GLN A 70 -9.12 -2.76 9.11
N ALA A 71 -8.72 -3.98 8.77
CA ALA A 71 -9.64 -5.08 8.48
C ALA A 71 -10.21 -5.78 9.74
N GLY A 72 -9.75 -5.41 10.94
CA GLY A 72 -10.15 -6.08 12.19
C GLY A 72 -9.73 -7.55 12.26
N MET A 73 -8.64 -7.91 11.58
CA MET A 73 -8.14 -9.28 11.50
C MET A 73 -7.01 -9.51 12.51
N SER A 74 -7.12 -10.56 13.32
CA SER A 74 -6.02 -11.02 14.17
C SER A 74 -5.12 -11.97 13.35
N VAL A 75 -4.04 -11.44 12.79
CA VAL A 75 -3.05 -12.17 11.98
C VAL A 75 -1.67 -11.92 12.56
N GLU A 76 -0.88 -12.98 12.75
CA GLU A 76 0.51 -12.85 13.18
C GLU A 76 1.36 -12.38 12.00
N VAL A 77 2.07 -11.26 12.15
CA VAL A 77 2.97 -10.72 11.13
C VAL A 77 4.39 -10.78 11.67
N THR A 78 5.27 -11.52 10.99
CA THR A 78 6.68 -11.63 11.35
C THR A 78 7.53 -10.82 10.38
N PRO A 79 8.36 -9.86 10.85
CA PRO A 79 9.30 -9.15 10.00
C PRO A 79 10.41 -10.11 9.52
N VAL A 80 10.83 -9.95 8.26
CA VAL A 80 11.95 -10.70 7.65
C VAL A 80 12.97 -9.72 7.08
#